data_AF-A0A4U3AGD2-F1
#
_entry.id   AF-A0A4U3AGD2-F1
#
_cell.length_a   1.000
_cell.length_b   1.000
_cell.length_c   1.000
_cell.angle_alpha   90.00
_cell.angle_beta   90.00
_cell.angle_gamma   90.00
#
_symmetry.space_group_name_H-M   'P 1'
#
loop_
_entity.id
_entity.type
_entity.pdbx_description
1 polymer ?
#
loop_
_entity_poly.entity_id
_entity_poly.type
_entity_poly.pdbx_seq_one_letter_code
_entity_poly.pdbx_strand_id
1 'polypeptide(L)'
;MQLKDITYGEIENIIHSLSKNDWFYQVSFKGLALHFLDVFFDKNPFKMEFSEIRKKFILKSDYEYKDVPNSEAEFYYFICKEYMYIERPPHAYFMQASMEAYKDLKEIDEKIIEYNKEINCLNQDKEEGYGYKIHQFKYLIDELTAAKEEIINFLIYNIRGYSFTQARRKESPLSYGIVNIPYSYARDRKRYTPEVFSAIHNKFGWLSVREFEEVKTLSRDNYEEFEKKVREYIVTYRLIEGLENQLENSYFLSDRAYIIMQALETYNKGNTTSFCHIIPMQIEGIFYDYCLALGFSEKQLDKSSLEVKLSLIKEKGNYFMYYEYFAYTFSVIRNKIAHGRMSDDDEFDHLADLLLLDLVCVCKLTDSDELPINKFLTLLKGFEEAEHIDVKNLRVVEFFYKYGELNDLGKTGKNYIINDILEYSGKPCFWNYIKGHISSAAASAELSILVELERVIKIIKSKGINEEMCAECFKLIGMGKSLKSQSVDAYEGGDFISILAVKDYPHI
;
A
#
# COMPACT_ATOMS: atom_id res chain seq x y z
N MET A 1 33.18 -7.74 -32.66
CA MET A 1 32.75 -6.66 -31.75
C MET A 1 33.90 -6.35 -30.79
N GLN A 2 34.24 -5.09 -30.59
CA GLN A 2 35.29 -4.67 -29.63
C GLN A 2 34.64 -4.21 -28.33
N LEU A 3 35.29 -4.43 -27.18
CA LEU A 3 34.76 -3.97 -25.87
C LEU A 3 34.78 -2.44 -25.74
N LYS A 4 35.66 -1.74 -26.45
CA LYS A 4 35.72 -0.27 -26.46
C LYS A 4 34.59 0.41 -27.24
N ASP A 5 34.01 -0.31 -28.20
CA ASP A 5 33.01 0.25 -29.12
C ASP A 5 31.58 -0.13 -28.68
N ILE A 6 31.41 -0.83 -27.54
CA ILE A 6 30.12 -1.30 -27.06
C ILE A 6 29.37 -0.19 -26.31
N THR A 7 28.09 -0.04 -26.61
CA THR A 7 27.20 0.87 -25.88
C THR A 7 26.72 0.25 -24.58
N TYR A 8 26.30 1.10 -23.63
CA TYR A 8 25.68 0.65 -22.37
C TYR A 8 24.45 -0.26 -22.62
N GLY A 9 23.60 0.09 -23.59
CA GLY A 9 22.42 -0.72 -23.93
C GLY A 9 22.77 -2.11 -24.46
N GLU A 10 23.85 -2.24 -25.24
CA GLU A 10 24.34 -3.55 -25.69
C GLU A 10 24.92 -4.37 -24.54
N ILE A 11 25.64 -3.74 -23.60
CA ILE A 11 26.12 -4.41 -22.38
C ILE A 11 24.95 -4.97 -21.58
N GLU A 12 23.92 -4.17 -21.30
CA GLU A 12 22.74 -4.62 -20.54
C GLU A 12 22.00 -5.75 -21.28
N ASN A 13 21.90 -5.71 -22.61
CA ASN A 13 21.32 -6.80 -23.40
C ASN A 13 22.12 -8.10 -23.30
N ILE A 14 23.45 -8.02 -23.32
CA ILE A 14 24.33 -9.18 -23.13
C ILE A 14 24.12 -9.74 -21.73
N ILE A 15 24.16 -8.90 -20.69
CA ILE A 15 23.97 -9.33 -19.31
C ILE A 15 22.61 -9.98 -19.12
N HIS A 16 21.54 -9.37 -19.66
CA HIS A 16 20.20 -9.91 -19.62
C HIS A 16 20.09 -11.28 -20.31
N SER A 17 20.83 -11.49 -21.40
CA SER A 17 20.90 -12.80 -22.07
C SER A 17 21.67 -13.83 -21.22
N LEU A 18 22.80 -13.43 -20.63
CA LEU A 18 23.59 -14.31 -19.75
C LEU A 18 22.78 -14.71 -18.51
N SER A 19 22.06 -13.76 -17.88
CA SER A 19 21.28 -13.98 -16.66
C SER A 19 20.07 -14.90 -16.83
N LYS A 20 19.70 -15.26 -18.07
CA LYS A 20 18.68 -16.27 -18.35
C LYS A 20 19.19 -17.70 -18.18
N ASN A 21 20.51 -17.90 -18.22
CA ASN A 21 21.10 -19.23 -18.13
C ASN A 21 21.33 -19.66 -16.67
N ASP A 22 21.10 -20.94 -16.38
CA ASP A 22 21.23 -21.50 -15.03
C ASP A 22 22.64 -21.36 -14.44
N TRP A 23 23.66 -21.50 -15.29
CA TRP A 23 25.06 -21.40 -14.86
C TRP A 23 25.39 -20.04 -14.26
N PHE A 24 24.67 -18.97 -14.63
CA PHE A 24 24.90 -17.61 -14.12
C PHE A 24 24.78 -17.53 -12.59
N TYR A 25 23.94 -18.38 -12.01
CA TYR A 25 23.69 -18.45 -10.56
C TYR A 25 24.47 -19.59 -9.88
N GLN A 26 25.42 -20.21 -10.58
CA GLN A 26 26.21 -21.36 -10.09
C GLN A 26 27.72 -21.09 -10.12
N VAL A 27 28.17 -20.06 -10.84
CA VAL A 27 29.59 -19.80 -11.08
C VAL A 27 30.14 -18.68 -10.20
N SER A 28 31.46 -18.68 -10.04
CA SER A 28 32.22 -17.61 -9.38
C SER A 28 32.42 -16.41 -10.32
N PHE A 29 33.04 -15.33 -9.82
CA PHE A 29 33.44 -14.19 -10.65
C PHE A 29 34.25 -14.59 -11.88
N LYS A 30 35.13 -15.58 -11.75
CA LYS A 30 35.89 -16.13 -12.89
C LYS A 30 34.95 -16.67 -13.97
N GLY A 31 33.97 -17.50 -13.60
CA GLY A 31 33.03 -18.06 -14.57
C GLY A 31 32.17 -16.98 -15.23
N LEU A 32 31.65 -16.03 -14.47
CA LEU A 32 30.87 -14.89 -15.01
C LEU A 32 31.69 -14.09 -16.03
N ALA A 33 32.90 -13.67 -15.64
CA ALA A 33 33.78 -12.90 -16.49
C ALA A 33 34.16 -13.67 -17.76
N LEU A 34 34.46 -14.97 -17.66
CA LEU A 34 34.79 -15.79 -18.83
C LEU A 34 33.62 -15.93 -19.79
N HIS A 35 32.39 -16.18 -19.31
CA HIS A 35 31.21 -16.24 -20.17
C HIS A 35 30.90 -14.90 -20.85
N PHE A 36 31.15 -13.78 -20.16
CA PHE A 36 31.03 -12.46 -20.76
C PHE A 36 32.09 -12.21 -21.83
N LEU A 37 33.36 -12.54 -21.55
CA LEU A 37 34.44 -12.38 -22.52
C LEU A 37 34.28 -13.29 -23.74
N ASP A 38 33.63 -14.46 -23.61
CA ASP A 38 33.34 -15.37 -24.71
C ASP A 38 32.48 -14.72 -25.80
N VAL A 39 31.66 -13.72 -25.44
CA VAL A 39 30.88 -12.92 -26.41
C VAL A 39 31.78 -12.06 -27.32
N PHE A 40 32.98 -11.69 -26.83
CA PHE A 40 33.89 -10.76 -27.51
C PHE A 40 35.13 -11.43 -28.10
N PHE A 41 35.46 -12.65 -27.67
CA PHE A 41 36.69 -13.34 -28.02
C PHE A 41 36.45 -14.36 -29.14
N ASP A 42 37.35 -14.38 -30.14
CA ASP A 42 37.26 -15.34 -31.25
C ASP A 42 37.70 -16.76 -30.85
N LYS A 43 38.34 -16.90 -29.67
CA LYS A 43 38.74 -18.18 -29.07
C LYS A 43 38.09 -18.30 -27.71
N ASN A 44 37.60 -19.50 -27.40
CA ASN A 44 36.97 -19.81 -26.12
C ASN A 44 37.92 -19.48 -24.93
N PRO A 45 37.55 -18.52 -24.07
CA PRO A 45 38.41 -18.04 -22.98
C PRO A 45 38.57 -19.07 -21.85
N PHE A 46 37.69 -20.06 -21.74
CA PHE A 46 37.82 -21.15 -20.75
C PHE A 46 39.02 -22.07 -21.02
N LYS A 47 39.58 -22.03 -22.23
CA LYS A 47 40.75 -22.84 -22.63
C LYS A 47 42.04 -22.03 -22.71
N MET A 48 42.01 -20.76 -22.31
CA MET A 48 43.16 -19.86 -22.40
C MET A 48 43.82 -19.67 -21.04
N GLU A 49 45.13 -19.43 -21.06
CA GLU A 49 45.88 -19.02 -19.89
C GLU A 49 45.54 -17.57 -19.49
N PHE A 50 45.53 -17.27 -18.19
CA PHE A 50 45.20 -15.94 -17.65
C PHE A 50 45.99 -14.81 -18.34
N SER A 51 47.29 -15.02 -18.57
CA SER A 51 48.14 -14.02 -19.22
C SER A 51 47.72 -13.70 -20.67
N GLU A 52 47.15 -14.66 -21.39
CA GLU A 52 46.60 -14.47 -22.74
C GLU A 52 45.25 -13.74 -22.68
N ILE A 53 44.39 -14.12 -21.73
CA ILE A 53 43.07 -13.50 -21.51
C ILE A 53 43.24 -12.01 -21.17
N ARG A 54 44.10 -11.69 -20.19
CA ARG A 54 44.35 -10.31 -19.76
C ARG A 54 44.90 -9.45 -20.90
N LYS A 55 45.86 -9.97 -21.68
CA LYS A 55 46.40 -9.26 -22.86
C LYS A 55 45.32 -9.00 -23.91
N LYS A 56 44.47 -9.99 -24.23
CA LYS A 56 43.37 -9.81 -25.19
C LYS A 56 42.31 -8.82 -24.68
N PHE A 57 41.98 -8.85 -23.40
CA PHE A 57 41.07 -7.90 -22.80
C PHE A 57 41.58 -6.46 -22.95
N ILE A 58 42.85 -6.20 -22.62
CA ILE A 58 43.48 -4.88 -22.79
C ILE A 58 43.45 -4.43 -24.26
N LEU A 59 43.74 -5.33 -25.21
CA LEU A 59 43.71 -5.01 -26.65
C LEU A 59 42.30 -4.68 -27.18
N LYS A 60 41.25 -5.23 -26.57
CA LYS A 60 39.86 -5.07 -27.00
C LYS A 60 39.09 -3.98 -26.24
N SER A 61 39.62 -3.52 -25.10
CA SER A 61 39.01 -2.49 -24.24
C SER A 61 39.78 -1.15 -24.33
N ASP A 62 39.30 -0.12 -23.64
CA ASP A 62 39.95 1.19 -23.55
C ASP A 62 40.89 1.32 -22.34
N TYR A 63 41.08 0.25 -21.57
CA TYR A 63 41.93 0.27 -20.39
C TYR A 63 43.41 0.14 -20.75
N GLU A 64 44.27 0.96 -20.12
CA GLU A 64 45.72 0.78 -20.25
C GLU A 64 46.20 -0.40 -19.39
N TYR A 65 47.40 -0.92 -19.71
CA TYR A 65 47.99 -2.06 -18.99
C TYR A 65 48.10 -1.83 -17.47
N LYS A 66 48.25 -0.58 -17.03
CA LYS A 66 48.39 -0.18 -15.61
C LYS A 66 47.04 -0.17 -14.87
N ASP A 67 45.93 0.00 -15.58
CA ASP A 67 44.60 0.17 -14.99
C ASP A 67 43.88 -1.17 -14.80
N VAL A 68 44.38 -2.24 -15.43
CA VAL A 68 43.84 -3.60 -15.32
C VAL A 68 44.59 -4.39 -14.23
N PRO A 69 43.91 -5.03 -13.26
CA PRO A 69 44.58 -5.80 -12.22
C PRO A 69 45.50 -6.91 -12.74
N ASN A 70 46.61 -7.16 -12.02
CA ASN A 70 47.58 -8.20 -12.36
C ASN A 70 47.28 -9.56 -11.70
N SER A 71 46.50 -9.56 -10.61
CA SER A 71 46.02 -10.77 -9.96
C SER A 71 44.84 -11.35 -10.73
N GLU A 72 44.81 -12.67 -10.92
CA GLU A 72 43.74 -13.36 -11.63
C GLU A 72 42.37 -13.14 -10.97
N ALA A 73 42.31 -13.22 -9.64
CA ALA A 73 41.05 -13.04 -8.89
C ALA A 73 40.53 -11.59 -9.00
N GLU A 74 41.42 -10.61 -8.84
CA GLU A 74 41.08 -9.19 -8.93
C GLU A 74 40.68 -8.80 -10.35
N PHE A 75 41.30 -9.39 -11.37
CA PHE A 75 40.96 -9.16 -12.77
C PHE A 75 39.53 -9.59 -13.12
N TYR A 76 39.12 -10.79 -12.71
CA TYR A 76 37.75 -11.25 -12.99
C TYR A 76 36.71 -10.50 -12.16
N TYR A 77 37.04 -10.16 -10.91
CA TYR A 77 36.21 -9.28 -10.10
C TYR A 77 36.05 -7.91 -10.77
N PHE A 78 37.14 -7.31 -11.25
CA PHE A 78 37.14 -6.04 -11.98
C PHE A 78 36.20 -6.08 -13.19
N ILE A 79 36.25 -7.12 -14.02
CA ILE A 79 35.33 -7.26 -15.16
C ILE A 79 33.86 -7.29 -14.69
N CYS A 80 33.55 -8.11 -13.68
CA CYS A 80 32.19 -8.25 -13.17
C CYS A 80 31.68 -6.93 -12.55
N LYS A 81 32.55 -6.19 -11.88
CA LYS A 81 32.23 -4.91 -11.27
C LYS A 81 32.01 -3.81 -12.30
N GLU A 82 32.95 -3.63 -13.23
CA GLU A 82 32.92 -2.51 -14.17
C GLU A 82 31.92 -2.69 -15.30
N TYR A 83 31.70 -3.92 -15.78
CA TYR A 83 30.79 -4.17 -16.89
C TYR A 83 29.43 -4.70 -16.47
N MET A 84 29.35 -5.49 -15.39
CA MET A 84 28.08 -6.09 -14.95
C MET A 84 27.51 -5.44 -13.69
N TYR A 85 28.24 -4.51 -13.07
CA TYR A 85 27.87 -3.89 -11.80
C TYR A 85 27.68 -4.90 -10.66
N ILE A 86 28.33 -6.07 -10.72
CA ILE A 86 28.19 -7.14 -9.71
C ILE A 86 29.28 -6.99 -8.64
N GLU A 87 28.87 -6.72 -7.39
CA GLU A 87 29.81 -6.59 -6.26
C GLU A 87 30.02 -7.91 -5.50
N ARG A 88 29.06 -8.83 -5.60
CA ARG A 88 29.13 -10.17 -5.02
C ARG A 88 28.53 -11.19 -6.00
N PRO A 89 29.05 -12.42 -6.08
CA PRO A 89 28.56 -13.39 -7.05
C PRO A 89 27.07 -13.71 -6.84
N PRO A 90 26.24 -13.74 -7.90
CA PRO A 90 24.82 -14.09 -7.80
C PRO A 90 24.57 -15.46 -7.15
N HIS A 91 25.50 -16.43 -7.29
CA HIS A 91 25.37 -17.73 -6.64
C HIS A 91 25.30 -17.65 -5.11
N ALA A 92 25.98 -16.67 -4.50
CA ALA A 92 25.99 -16.53 -3.04
C ALA A 92 24.62 -16.09 -2.54
N TYR A 93 24.01 -15.10 -3.20
CA TYR A 93 22.65 -14.65 -2.90
C TYR A 93 21.60 -15.71 -3.24
N PHE A 94 21.79 -16.44 -4.34
CA PHE A 94 20.91 -17.55 -4.70
C PHE A 94 20.91 -18.63 -3.63
N MET A 95 22.09 -19.04 -3.16
CA MET A 95 22.23 -20.04 -2.10
C MET A 95 21.64 -19.56 -0.78
N GLN A 96 21.91 -18.32 -0.39
CA GLN A 96 21.34 -17.73 0.83
C GLN A 96 19.81 -17.70 0.77
N ALA A 97 19.24 -17.13 -0.29
CA ALA A 97 17.79 -17.03 -0.46
C ALA A 97 17.12 -18.41 -0.52
N SER A 98 17.77 -19.39 -1.14
CA SER A 98 17.28 -20.78 -1.17
C SER A 98 17.25 -21.41 0.23
N MET A 99 18.28 -21.19 1.04
CA MET A 99 18.35 -21.71 2.40
C MET A 99 17.33 -21.05 3.33
N GLU A 100 17.14 -19.74 3.21
CA GLU A 100 16.12 -18.98 3.96
C GLU A 100 14.70 -19.47 3.60
N ALA A 101 14.39 -19.58 2.30
CA ALA A 101 13.12 -20.12 1.82
C ALA A 101 12.88 -21.56 2.27
N TYR A 102 13.90 -22.42 2.25
CA TYR A 102 13.79 -23.79 2.76
C TYR A 102 13.47 -23.82 4.26
N LYS A 103 14.13 -22.98 5.06
CA LYS A 103 13.87 -22.86 6.50
C LYS A 103 12.44 -22.39 6.76
N ASP A 104 11.96 -21.41 6.00
CA ASP A 104 10.61 -20.87 6.14
C ASP A 104 9.54 -21.89 5.72
N LEU A 105 9.74 -22.63 4.64
CA LEU A 105 8.86 -23.74 4.25
C LEU A 105 8.76 -24.80 5.35
N LYS A 106 9.89 -25.14 5.97
CA LYS A 106 9.90 -26.11 7.08
C LYS A 106 9.12 -25.58 8.29
N GLU A 107 9.33 -24.33 8.68
CA GLU A 107 8.58 -23.69 9.78
C GLU A 107 7.07 -23.65 9.50
N ILE A 108 6.68 -23.35 8.26
CA ILE A 108 5.28 -23.36 7.83
C ILE A 108 4.67 -24.76 7.97
N ASP A 109 5.36 -25.80 7.50
CA ASP A 109 4.87 -27.18 7.60
C ASP A 109 4.73 -27.63 9.06
N GLU A 110 5.68 -27.29 9.92
CA GLU A 110 5.61 -27.56 11.37
C GLU A 110 4.40 -26.87 12.01
N LYS A 111 4.14 -25.60 11.70
CA LYS A 111 2.98 -24.84 12.19
C LYS A 111 1.65 -25.41 11.70
N ILE A 112 1.55 -25.80 10.42
CA ILE A 112 0.34 -26.43 9.88
C ILE A 112 0.03 -27.73 10.64
N ILE A 113 1.05 -28.55 10.92
CA ILE A 113 0.89 -29.79 11.69
C ILE A 113 0.42 -29.47 13.12
N GLU A 114 1.04 -28.49 13.78
CA GLU A 114 0.67 -28.03 15.12
C GLU A 114 -0.80 -27.59 15.17
N TYR A 115 -1.23 -26.71 14.27
CA TYR A 115 -2.61 -26.21 14.26
C TYR A 115 -3.65 -27.28 13.92
N ASN A 116 -3.32 -28.23 13.04
CA ASN A 116 -4.19 -29.38 12.79
C ASN A 116 -4.33 -30.28 14.02
N LYS A 117 -3.24 -30.46 14.79
CA LYS A 117 -3.29 -31.20 16.05
C LYS A 117 -4.18 -30.50 17.08
N GLU A 118 -4.04 -29.20 17.24
CA GLU A 118 -4.91 -28.39 18.12
C GLU A 118 -6.39 -28.49 17.71
N ILE A 119 -6.71 -28.37 16.42
CA ILE A 119 -8.08 -28.57 15.90
C ILE A 119 -8.62 -29.95 16.28
N ASN A 120 -7.81 -31.01 16.16
CA ASN A 120 -8.24 -32.37 16.49
C ASN A 120 -8.51 -32.54 17.99
N CYS A 121 -7.68 -31.96 18.86
CA CYS A 121 -7.93 -31.95 20.30
C CYS A 121 -9.24 -31.23 20.65
N LEU A 122 -9.43 -30.02 20.12
CA LEU A 122 -10.64 -29.22 20.35
C LEU A 122 -11.93 -29.91 19.87
N ASN A 123 -11.87 -30.66 18.77
CA ASN A 123 -13.02 -31.44 18.28
C ASN A 123 -13.38 -32.64 19.18
N GLN A 124 -12.43 -33.17 19.96
CA GLN A 124 -12.65 -34.30 20.86
C GLN A 124 -13.31 -33.87 22.17
N ASP A 125 -12.92 -32.71 22.72
CA ASP A 125 -13.38 -32.24 24.03
C ASP A 125 -14.83 -31.69 24.01
N LYS A 126 -15.35 -31.30 22.84
CA LYS A 126 -16.75 -30.88 22.60
C LYS A 126 -17.32 -29.83 23.57
N GLU A 127 -16.50 -28.98 24.19
CA GLU A 127 -17.00 -27.89 25.03
C GLU A 127 -17.58 -26.73 24.20
N GLU A 128 -18.53 -26.02 24.80
CA GLU A 128 -19.17 -24.86 24.18
C GLU A 128 -18.16 -23.71 24.04
N GLY A 129 -17.92 -23.25 22.81
CA GLY A 129 -16.98 -22.14 22.52
C GLY A 129 -15.72 -22.52 21.72
N TYR A 130 -15.40 -23.81 21.58
CA TYR A 130 -14.24 -24.25 20.78
C TYR A 130 -14.39 -24.07 19.27
N GLY A 131 -15.62 -23.97 18.76
CA GLY A 131 -15.87 -23.69 17.35
C GLY A 131 -15.10 -22.47 16.84
N TYR A 132 -15.02 -21.40 17.63
CA TYR A 132 -14.32 -20.18 17.25
C TYR A 132 -12.80 -20.34 17.18
N LYS A 133 -12.18 -21.06 18.13
CA LYS A 133 -10.75 -21.38 18.07
C LYS A 133 -10.42 -22.27 16.87
N ILE A 134 -11.30 -23.22 16.54
CA ILE A 134 -11.16 -24.06 15.35
C ILE A 134 -11.18 -23.20 14.08
N HIS A 135 -12.09 -22.22 13.99
CA HIS A 135 -12.14 -21.28 12.85
C HIS A 135 -10.86 -20.43 12.74
N GLN A 136 -10.31 -19.94 13.87
CA GLN A 136 -9.04 -19.22 13.90
C GLN A 136 -7.87 -20.06 13.38
N PHE A 137 -7.74 -21.32 13.84
CA PHE A 137 -6.68 -22.20 13.35
C PHE A 137 -6.85 -22.56 11.88
N LYS A 138 -8.08 -22.78 11.40
CA LYS A 138 -8.35 -22.99 9.97
C LYS A 138 -7.90 -21.79 9.14
N TYR A 139 -8.25 -20.58 9.57
CA TYR A 139 -7.80 -19.35 8.91
C TYR A 139 -6.26 -19.26 8.84
N LEU A 140 -5.55 -19.55 9.94
CA LEU A 140 -4.09 -19.55 9.94
C LEU A 140 -3.51 -20.62 9.00
N ILE A 141 -4.12 -21.80 8.92
CA ILE A 141 -3.71 -22.85 7.98
C ILE A 141 -3.88 -22.38 6.52
N ASP A 142 -4.98 -21.71 6.20
CA ASP A 142 -5.23 -21.19 4.86
C ASP A 142 -4.20 -20.11 4.48
N GLU A 143 -3.91 -19.16 5.38
CA GLU A 143 -2.86 -18.14 5.17
C GLU A 143 -1.46 -18.76 5.06
N LEU A 144 -1.13 -19.75 5.90
CA LEU A 144 0.14 -20.50 5.82
C LEU A 144 0.27 -21.28 4.50
N THR A 145 -0.83 -21.84 4.01
CA THR A 145 -0.85 -22.56 2.72
C THR A 145 -0.63 -21.60 1.56
N ALA A 146 -1.27 -20.44 1.57
CA ALA A 146 -1.02 -19.39 0.58
C ALA A 146 0.44 -18.88 0.63
N ALA A 147 1.00 -18.69 1.84
CA ALA A 147 2.40 -18.32 2.02
C ALA A 147 3.37 -19.40 1.50
N LYS A 148 3.04 -20.67 1.69
CA LYS A 148 3.80 -21.80 1.14
C LYS A 148 3.84 -21.75 -0.39
N GLU A 149 2.69 -21.50 -1.03
CA GLU A 149 2.60 -21.35 -2.48
C GLU A 149 3.38 -20.13 -2.99
N GLU A 150 3.33 -19.00 -2.28
CA GLU A 150 4.12 -17.80 -2.58
C GLU A 150 5.62 -18.11 -2.56
N ILE A 151 6.11 -18.81 -1.53
CA ILE A 151 7.53 -19.20 -1.41
C ILE A 151 7.94 -20.18 -2.52
N ILE A 152 7.08 -21.15 -2.85
CA ILE A 152 7.34 -22.08 -3.97
C ILE A 152 7.43 -21.30 -5.29
N ASN A 153 6.49 -20.39 -5.55
CA ASN A 153 6.53 -19.54 -6.74
C ASN A 153 7.78 -18.66 -6.77
N PHE A 154 8.21 -18.13 -5.62
CA PHE A 154 9.47 -17.40 -5.51
C PHE A 154 10.67 -18.27 -5.91
N LEU A 155 10.76 -19.50 -5.39
CA LEU A 155 11.84 -20.45 -5.69
C LEU A 155 11.86 -20.86 -7.17
N ILE A 156 10.70 -21.02 -7.81
CA ILE A 156 10.61 -21.44 -9.22
C ILE A 156 10.91 -20.29 -10.17
N TYR A 157 10.32 -19.11 -9.95
CA TYR A 157 10.27 -18.05 -10.95
C TYR A 157 11.11 -16.82 -10.58
N ASN A 158 11.16 -16.43 -9.31
CA ASN A 158 11.64 -15.09 -8.92
C ASN A 158 13.03 -15.07 -8.28
N ILE A 159 13.51 -16.18 -7.71
CA ILE A 159 14.77 -16.25 -6.97
C ILE A 159 15.97 -15.80 -7.81
N ARG A 160 15.95 -16.04 -9.12
CA ARG A 160 16.99 -15.61 -10.07
C ARG A 160 17.07 -14.09 -10.17
N GLY A 161 15.93 -13.47 -10.49
CA GLY A 161 15.83 -12.00 -10.58
C GLY A 161 16.17 -11.33 -9.24
N TYR A 162 15.69 -11.91 -8.13
CA TYR A 162 16.04 -11.47 -6.78
C TYR A 162 17.55 -11.53 -6.54
N SER A 163 18.18 -12.68 -6.77
CA SER A 163 19.61 -12.90 -6.53
C SER A 163 20.48 -11.98 -7.39
N PHE A 164 20.11 -11.77 -8.65
CA PHE A 164 20.81 -10.85 -9.54
C PHE A 164 20.67 -9.39 -9.08
N THR A 165 19.46 -8.98 -8.66
CA THR A 165 19.22 -7.63 -8.15
C THR A 165 20.00 -7.36 -6.86
N GLN A 166 20.10 -8.33 -5.96
CA GLN A 166 20.90 -8.23 -4.74
C GLN A 166 22.40 -8.22 -5.02
N ALA A 167 22.84 -8.87 -6.09
CA ALA A 167 24.24 -8.93 -6.51
C ALA A 167 24.73 -7.62 -7.14
N ARG A 168 23.84 -6.82 -7.72
CA ARG A 168 24.18 -5.55 -8.37
C ARG A 168 24.42 -4.43 -7.35
N ARG A 169 25.38 -3.57 -7.68
CA ARG A 169 25.62 -2.30 -6.99
C ARG A 169 24.36 -1.43 -7.04
N LYS A 170 23.94 -0.91 -5.89
CA LYS A 170 22.87 0.08 -5.81
C LYS A 170 23.45 1.47 -6.08
N GLU A 171 23.12 2.06 -7.22
CA GLU A 171 23.70 3.35 -7.65
C GLU A 171 23.13 4.57 -6.91
N SER A 172 22.05 4.43 -6.14
CA SER A 172 21.38 5.55 -5.47
C SER A 172 21.31 5.37 -3.94
N PRO A 173 21.62 6.40 -3.13
CA PRO A 173 21.33 6.42 -1.70
C PRO A 173 19.85 6.16 -1.37
N LEU A 174 18.91 6.54 -2.26
CA LEU A 174 17.48 6.28 -2.06
C LEU A 174 17.10 4.79 -2.17
N SER A 175 17.88 3.96 -2.88
CA SER A 175 17.59 2.52 -3.02
C SER A 175 18.15 1.67 -1.86
N TYR A 176 18.85 2.28 -0.90
CA TYR A 176 19.25 1.62 0.35
C TYR A 176 18.08 1.44 1.33
N GLY A 177 17.00 2.22 1.20
CA GLY A 177 15.84 2.19 2.10
C GLY A 177 14.82 1.08 1.81
N ILE A 178 14.80 0.53 0.60
CA ILE A 178 13.90 -0.58 0.25
C ILE A 178 14.60 -1.89 0.62
N VAL A 179 14.26 -2.42 1.80
CA VAL A 179 14.56 -3.81 2.15
C VAL A 179 13.79 -4.67 1.14
N ASN A 180 14.48 -5.20 0.15
CA ASN A 180 13.89 -6.09 -0.85
C ASN A 180 13.70 -7.46 -0.17
N ILE A 181 12.50 -7.70 0.36
CA ILE A 181 12.11 -8.92 1.06
C ILE A 181 11.44 -9.84 0.02
N PRO A 182 11.82 -11.13 -0.06
CA PRO A 182 11.45 -12.00 -1.18
C PRO A 182 9.97 -12.42 -1.22
N TYR A 183 9.29 -12.47 -0.08
CA TYR A 183 7.89 -12.91 0.05
C TYR A 183 7.30 -12.48 1.40
N SER A 184 5.96 -12.55 1.54
CA SER A 184 5.22 -12.01 2.67
C SER A 184 5.56 -12.65 4.01
N TYR A 185 5.81 -13.97 4.03
CA TYR A 185 6.18 -14.69 5.26
C TYR A 185 7.49 -14.19 5.88
N ALA A 186 8.51 -13.91 5.06
CA ALA A 186 9.78 -13.37 5.54
C ALA A 186 9.65 -11.95 6.10
N ARG A 187 8.65 -11.19 5.62
CA ARG A 187 8.38 -9.83 6.08
C ARG A 187 7.78 -9.81 7.49
N ASP A 188 6.80 -10.67 7.75
CA ASP A 188 6.11 -10.73 9.04
C ASP A 188 5.65 -12.14 9.39
N ARG A 189 6.49 -12.86 10.15
CA ARG A 189 6.17 -14.21 10.65
C ARG A 189 5.08 -14.21 11.72
N LYS A 190 4.91 -13.10 12.45
CA LYS A 190 3.92 -13.01 13.54
C LYS A 190 2.50 -13.04 13.00
N ARG A 191 2.30 -12.59 11.75
CA ARG A 191 1.02 -12.66 11.03
C ARG A 191 0.46 -14.08 10.89
N TYR A 192 1.31 -15.10 11.01
CA TYR A 192 0.92 -16.51 10.87
C TYR A 192 0.84 -17.24 12.21
N THR A 193 0.60 -16.49 13.29
CA THR A 193 0.49 -17.02 14.65
C THR A 193 -0.81 -16.57 15.30
N PRO A 194 -1.31 -17.25 16.35
CA PRO A 194 -2.52 -16.83 17.05
C PRO A 194 -2.49 -15.40 17.63
N GLU A 195 -1.31 -14.78 17.72
CA GLU A 195 -1.18 -13.38 18.17
C GLU A 195 -1.95 -12.39 17.28
N VAL A 196 -2.20 -12.70 16.00
CA VAL A 196 -2.97 -11.81 15.11
C VAL A 196 -4.41 -11.59 15.56
N PHE A 197 -4.97 -12.54 16.30
CA PHE A 197 -6.32 -12.43 16.85
C PHE A 197 -6.36 -11.67 18.18
N SER A 198 -5.21 -11.21 18.68
CA SER A 198 -5.11 -10.58 19.99
C SER A 198 -5.93 -9.30 20.08
N ALA A 199 -6.62 -9.16 21.20
CA ALA A 199 -7.52 -8.04 21.47
C ALA A 199 -6.81 -6.73 21.83
N ILE A 200 -5.50 -6.60 21.67
CA ILE A 200 -4.78 -5.37 22.06
C ILE A 200 -4.21 -4.59 20.87
N HIS A 201 -3.98 -5.26 19.73
CA HIS A 201 -3.21 -4.68 18.62
C HIS A 201 -3.88 -3.48 17.97
N ASN A 202 -5.21 -3.37 18.06
CA ASN A 202 -6.00 -2.29 17.49
C ASN A 202 -6.34 -1.16 18.48
N LYS A 203 -5.98 -1.29 19.76
CA LYS A 203 -6.51 -0.45 20.84
C LYS A 203 -5.56 0.66 21.31
N PHE A 204 -4.25 0.45 21.20
CA PHE A 204 -3.22 1.29 21.86
C PHE A 204 -2.37 2.14 20.90
N GLY A 205 -2.99 2.74 19.88
CA GLY A 205 -2.28 3.46 18.82
C GLY A 205 -1.49 4.72 19.22
N TRP A 206 -1.68 5.25 20.44
CA TRP A 206 -0.94 6.43 20.94
C TRP A 206 0.22 6.10 21.89
N LEU A 207 0.42 4.83 22.25
CA LEU A 207 1.52 4.42 23.11
C LEU A 207 2.85 4.33 22.34
N SER A 208 3.96 4.57 23.03
CA SER A 208 5.28 4.22 22.50
C SER A 208 5.43 2.70 22.39
N VAL A 209 6.36 2.24 21.52
CA VAL A 209 6.62 0.80 21.34
C VAL A 209 6.93 0.10 22.67
N ARG A 210 7.66 0.77 23.56
CA ARG A 210 8.00 0.22 24.88
C ARG A 210 6.76 0.07 25.76
N GLU A 211 5.95 1.12 25.86
CA GLU A 211 4.71 1.08 26.67
C GLU A 211 3.72 0.05 26.12
N PHE A 212 3.64 -0.10 24.80
CA PHE A 212 2.81 -1.11 24.17
C PHE A 212 3.25 -2.54 24.52
N GLU A 213 4.56 -2.83 24.50
CA GLU A 213 5.06 -4.15 24.94
C GLU A 213 4.78 -4.40 26.42
N GLU A 214 4.90 -3.38 27.28
CA GLU A 214 4.51 -3.47 28.70
C GLU A 214 3.02 -3.82 28.84
N VAL A 215 2.12 -3.13 28.13
CA VAL A 215 0.68 -3.42 28.11
C VAL A 215 0.39 -4.82 27.56
N LYS A 216 1.13 -5.26 26.53
CA LYS A 216 1.01 -6.61 25.96
C LYS A 216 1.39 -7.68 26.99
N THR A 217 2.47 -7.49 27.74
CA THR A 217 2.86 -8.40 28.83
C THR A 217 1.80 -8.43 29.92
N LEU A 218 1.31 -7.26 30.37
CA LEU A 218 0.27 -7.18 31.40
C LEU A 218 -1.01 -7.91 30.98
N SER A 219 -1.45 -7.80 29.72
CA SER A 219 -2.64 -8.50 29.21
C SER A 219 -2.56 -10.03 29.29
N ARG A 220 -1.35 -10.59 29.46
CA ARG A 220 -1.11 -12.03 29.62
C ARG A 220 -0.87 -12.42 31.06
N ASP A 221 -0.07 -11.62 31.77
CA ASP A 221 0.53 -12.03 33.05
C ASP A 221 -0.15 -11.40 34.27
N ASN A 222 -0.80 -10.23 34.11
CA ASN A 222 -1.46 -9.52 35.19
C ASN A 222 -2.65 -8.70 34.67
N TYR A 223 -3.81 -9.36 34.63
CA TYR A 223 -5.01 -8.78 34.05
C TYR A 223 -5.53 -7.57 34.84
N GLU A 224 -5.52 -7.59 36.17
CA GLU A 224 -5.99 -6.47 37.00
C GLU A 224 -5.20 -5.18 36.73
N GLU A 225 -3.86 -5.27 36.64
CA GLU A 225 -3.04 -4.10 36.31
C GLU A 225 -3.22 -3.67 34.84
N PHE A 226 -3.49 -4.62 33.94
CA PHE A 226 -3.87 -4.31 32.56
C PHE A 226 -5.17 -3.49 32.50
N GLU A 227 -6.22 -3.86 33.24
CA GLU A 227 -7.47 -3.10 33.27
C GLU A 227 -7.25 -1.66 33.74
N LYS A 228 -6.46 -1.49 34.79
CA LYS A 228 -6.10 -0.17 35.30
C LYS A 228 -5.36 0.67 34.25
N LYS A 229 -4.42 0.07 33.53
CA LYS A 229 -3.69 0.73 32.44
C LYS A 229 -4.62 1.15 31.29
N VAL A 230 -5.63 0.34 30.97
CA VAL A 230 -6.64 0.68 29.96
C VAL A 230 -7.41 1.94 30.37
N ARG A 231 -7.87 2.01 31.63
CA ARG A 231 -8.59 3.20 32.13
C ARG A 231 -7.70 4.44 32.16
N GLU A 232 -6.46 4.30 32.63
CA GLU A 232 -5.46 5.37 32.60
C GLU A 232 -5.24 5.91 31.18
N TYR A 233 -5.18 5.01 30.19
CA TYR A 233 -5.03 5.36 28.79
C TYR A 233 -6.23 6.15 28.24
N ILE A 234 -7.46 5.69 28.51
CA ILE A 234 -8.69 6.37 28.08
C ILE A 234 -8.72 7.83 28.58
N VAL A 235 -8.39 8.04 29.86
CA VAL A 235 -8.38 9.36 30.49
C VAL A 235 -7.22 10.22 29.98
N THR A 236 -6.01 9.66 29.93
CA THR A 236 -4.79 10.40 29.55
C THR A 236 -4.89 10.97 28.14
N TYR A 237 -5.43 10.19 27.20
CA TYR A 237 -5.59 10.60 25.81
C TYR A 237 -6.96 11.22 25.50
N ARG A 238 -7.82 11.42 26.53
CA ARG A 238 -9.14 12.05 26.40
C ARG A 238 -9.98 11.45 25.28
N LEU A 239 -10.01 10.11 25.23
CA LEU A 239 -10.54 9.40 24.06
C LEU A 239 -12.03 9.66 23.81
N ILE A 240 -12.80 9.89 24.87
CA ILE A 240 -14.23 10.21 24.78
C ILE A 240 -14.44 11.58 24.14
N GLU A 241 -13.76 12.63 24.64
CA GLU A 241 -13.82 13.97 24.06
C GLU A 241 -13.37 13.97 22.59
N GLY A 242 -12.30 13.22 22.28
CA GLY A 242 -11.80 13.06 20.92
C GLY A 242 -12.82 12.38 20.00
N LEU A 243 -13.50 11.34 20.49
CA LEU A 243 -14.52 10.62 19.75
C LEU A 243 -15.78 11.46 19.54
N GLU A 244 -16.25 12.19 20.56
CA GLU A 244 -17.39 13.12 20.44
C GLU A 244 -17.12 14.17 19.36
N ASN A 245 -15.93 14.79 19.41
CA ASN A 245 -15.52 15.75 18.39
C ASN A 245 -15.43 15.12 16.99
N GLN A 246 -14.98 13.87 16.88
CA GLN A 246 -14.95 13.17 15.60
C GLN A 246 -16.37 12.88 15.07
N LEU A 247 -17.30 12.47 15.93
CA LEU A 247 -18.68 12.18 15.55
C LEU A 247 -19.42 13.44 15.10
N GLU A 248 -19.16 14.59 15.72
CA GLU A 248 -19.77 15.86 15.36
C GLU A 248 -19.26 16.40 14.01
N ASN A 249 -17.99 16.15 13.68
CA ASN A 249 -17.34 16.72 12.50
C ASN A 249 -17.19 15.74 11.32
N SER A 250 -17.38 14.44 11.55
CA SER A 250 -17.24 13.42 10.50
C SER A 250 -18.53 13.30 9.71
N TYR A 251 -18.45 13.63 8.42
CA TYR A 251 -19.54 13.37 7.47
C TYR A 251 -19.88 11.88 7.40
N PHE A 252 -18.88 11.01 7.49
CA PHE A 252 -19.08 9.57 7.39
C PHE A 252 -19.89 9.03 8.57
N LEU A 253 -19.67 9.56 9.77
CA LEU A 253 -20.28 9.07 11.00
C LEU A 253 -21.60 9.76 11.36
N SER A 254 -22.04 10.77 10.59
CA SER A 254 -23.17 11.64 10.94
C SER A 254 -24.46 10.89 11.24
N ASP A 255 -24.77 9.87 10.43
CA ASP A 255 -26.00 9.10 10.54
C ASP A 255 -26.03 8.22 11.81
N ARG A 256 -24.86 7.94 12.38
CA ARG A 256 -24.68 7.13 13.60
C ARG A 256 -24.37 7.97 14.84
N ALA A 257 -23.96 9.22 14.64
CA ALA A 257 -23.49 10.12 15.70
C ALA A 257 -24.46 10.17 16.88
N TYR A 258 -25.76 10.36 16.62
CA TYR A 258 -26.77 10.42 17.68
C TYR A 258 -26.78 9.18 18.58
N ILE A 259 -26.82 7.97 17.99
CA ILE A 259 -26.90 6.72 18.76
C ILE A 259 -25.59 6.48 19.51
N ILE A 260 -24.45 6.76 18.88
CA ILE A 260 -23.13 6.59 19.51
C ILE A 260 -22.96 7.57 20.67
N MET A 261 -23.35 8.85 20.51
CA MET A 261 -23.31 9.85 21.60
C MET A 261 -24.17 9.41 22.79
N GLN A 262 -25.38 8.88 22.55
CA GLN A 262 -26.21 8.34 23.62
C GLN A 262 -25.55 7.15 24.33
N ALA A 263 -24.86 6.28 23.59
CA ALA A 263 -24.09 5.21 24.20
C ALA A 263 -22.94 5.76 25.06
N LEU A 264 -22.18 6.75 24.57
CA LEU A 264 -21.11 7.39 25.34
C LEU A 264 -21.62 8.05 26.62
N GLU A 265 -22.80 8.68 26.59
CA GLU A 265 -23.45 9.18 27.80
C GLU A 265 -23.75 8.05 28.81
N THR A 266 -24.23 6.88 28.35
CA THR A 266 -24.47 5.74 29.24
C THR A 266 -23.18 5.20 29.86
N TYR A 267 -22.10 5.14 29.08
CA TYR A 267 -20.77 4.78 29.57
C TYR A 267 -20.27 5.76 30.65
N ASN A 268 -20.36 7.07 30.40
CA ASN A 268 -19.97 8.12 31.35
C ASN A 268 -20.78 8.10 32.65
N LYS A 269 -22.03 7.63 32.60
CA LYS A 269 -22.91 7.47 33.78
C LYS A 269 -22.64 6.16 34.55
N GLY A 270 -21.69 5.33 34.10
CA GLY A 270 -21.37 4.03 34.70
C GLY A 270 -22.35 2.91 34.33
N ASN A 271 -23.22 3.11 33.33
CA ASN A 271 -24.11 2.06 32.82
C ASN A 271 -23.45 1.35 31.63
N THR A 272 -22.41 0.59 31.94
CA THR A 272 -21.55 -0.13 30.99
C THR A 272 -22.28 -1.26 30.27
N THR A 273 -23.26 -1.89 30.92
CA THR A 273 -24.11 -2.92 30.29
C THR A 273 -24.86 -2.39 29.06
N SER A 274 -25.48 -1.21 29.15
CA SER A 274 -26.21 -0.63 28.00
C SER A 274 -25.25 -0.27 26.87
N PHE A 275 -24.09 0.29 27.20
CA PHE A 275 -23.03 0.59 26.25
C PHE A 275 -22.57 -0.67 25.50
N CYS A 276 -22.26 -1.74 26.22
CA CYS A 276 -21.82 -3.02 25.66
C CYS A 276 -22.84 -3.62 24.68
N HIS A 277 -24.14 -3.41 24.87
CA HIS A 277 -25.16 -3.91 23.94
C HIS A 277 -25.30 -3.03 22.68
N ILE A 278 -25.08 -1.73 22.77
CA ILE A 278 -25.27 -0.79 21.65
C ILE A 278 -24.05 -0.75 20.72
N ILE A 279 -22.84 -0.66 21.30
CA ILE A 279 -21.63 -0.36 20.53
C ILE A 279 -21.25 -1.43 19.50
N PRO A 280 -21.32 -2.74 19.78
CA PRO A 280 -20.97 -3.74 18.79
C PRO A 280 -21.79 -3.65 17.50
N MET A 281 -23.08 -3.29 17.63
CA MET A 281 -23.96 -3.07 16.48
C MET A 281 -23.58 -1.79 15.71
N GLN A 282 -23.17 -0.73 16.40
CA GLN A 282 -22.70 0.48 15.74
C GLN A 282 -21.37 0.26 15.01
N ILE A 283 -20.43 -0.49 15.59
CA ILE A 283 -19.19 -0.90 14.94
C ILE A 283 -19.47 -1.69 13.65
N GLU A 284 -20.36 -2.69 13.70
CA GLU A 284 -20.77 -3.44 12.50
C GLU A 284 -21.42 -2.51 11.44
N GLY A 285 -22.20 -1.53 11.89
CA GLY A 285 -22.78 -0.51 11.05
C GLY A 285 -21.74 0.38 10.37
N ILE A 286 -20.70 0.80 11.08
CA ILE A 286 -19.60 1.60 10.50
C ILE A 286 -18.88 0.79 9.41
N PHE A 287 -18.63 -0.50 9.61
CA PHE A 287 -18.06 -1.35 8.56
C PHE A 287 -18.98 -1.49 7.34
N TYR A 288 -20.30 -1.55 7.53
CA TYR A 288 -21.27 -1.55 6.44
C TYR A 288 -21.17 -0.26 5.62
N ASP A 289 -21.17 0.90 6.28
CA ASP A 289 -21.04 2.20 5.62
C ASP A 289 -19.68 2.32 4.90
N TYR A 290 -18.63 1.69 5.44
CA TYR A 290 -17.30 1.71 4.85
C TYR A 290 -17.30 0.95 3.53
N CYS A 291 -17.96 -0.21 3.49
CA CYS A 291 -18.17 -0.95 2.25
C CYS A 291 -18.97 -0.13 1.22
N LEU A 292 -20.03 0.58 1.64
CA LEU A 292 -20.77 1.47 0.74
C LEU A 292 -19.87 2.57 0.17
N ALA A 293 -19.04 3.18 1.01
CA ALA A 293 -18.08 4.21 0.59
C ALA A 293 -17.01 3.68 -0.37
N LEU A 294 -16.65 2.39 -0.28
CA LEU A 294 -15.81 1.69 -1.24
C LEU A 294 -16.53 1.30 -2.55
N GLY A 295 -17.82 1.64 -2.68
CA GLY A 295 -18.63 1.43 -3.88
C GLY A 295 -19.29 0.06 -4.00
N PHE A 296 -19.43 -0.70 -2.91
CA PHE A 296 -20.22 -1.92 -2.90
C PHE A 296 -21.72 -1.58 -2.83
N SER A 297 -22.58 -2.39 -3.46
CA SER A 297 -24.02 -2.16 -3.47
C SER A 297 -24.70 -2.66 -2.18
N GLU A 298 -25.73 -1.96 -1.71
CA GLU A 298 -26.55 -2.38 -0.54
C GLU A 298 -27.04 -3.83 -0.68
N LYS A 299 -27.52 -4.22 -1.86
CA LYS A 299 -27.99 -5.59 -2.14
C LYS A 299 -26.94 -6.68 -1.88
N GLN A 300 -25.66 -6.37 -2.10
CA GLN A 300 -24.55 -7.27 -1.81
C GLN A 300 -24.27 -7.34 -0.30
N LEU A 301 -24.43 -6.22 0.40
CA LEU A 301 -24.07 -6.08 1.81
C LEU A 301 -25.16 -6.57 2.77
N ASP A 302 -26.45 -6.37 2.45
CA ASP A 302 -27.57 -6.70 3.34
C ASP A 302 -27.68 -8.18 3.69
N LYS A 303 -27.15 -9.06 2.84
CA LYS A 303 -27.14 -10.52 3.05
C LYS A 303 -25.79 -11.05 3.52
N SER A 304 -24.81 -10.17 3.70
CA SER A 304 -23.43 -10.54 4.02
C SER A 304 -23.20 -10.56 5.53
N SER A 305 -22.43 -11.53 6.00
CA SER A 305 -21.96 -11.57 7.39
C SER A 305 -20.92 -10.46 7.64
N LEU A 306 -20.65 -10.14 8.90
CA LEU A 306 -19.57 -9.22 9.28
C LEU A 306 -18.22 -9.65 8.67
N GLU A 307 -17.91 -10.95 8.70
CA GLU A 307 -16.69 -11.51 8.09
C GLU A 307 -16.59 -11.17 6.59
N VAL A 308 -17.68 -11.30 5.83
CA VAL A 308 -17.69 -10.95 4.40
C VAL A 308 -17.51 -9.45 4.18
N LYS A 309 -18.10 -8.60 5.03
CA LYS A 309 -17.89 -7.14 4.93
C LYS A 309 -16.41 -6.80 5.17
N LEU A 310 -15.81 -7.39 6.20
CA LEU A 310 -14.40 -7.20 6.53
C LEU A 310 -13.46 -7.73 5.46
N SER A 311 -13.80 -8.84 4.79
CA SER A 311 -12.99 -9.38 3.69
C SER A 311 -13.00 -8.44 2.47
N LEU A 312 -14.16 -7.86 2.15
CA LEU A 312 -14.28 -6.85 1.09
C LEU A 312 -13.43 -5.59 1.38
N ILE A 313 -13.39 -5.18 2.66
CA ILE A 313 -12.53 -4.07 3.11
C ILE A 313 -11.05 -4.46 2.96
N LYS A 314 -10.65 -5.66 3.38
CA LYS A 314 -9.28 -6.18 3.25
C LYS A 314 -8.83 -6.30 1.79
N GLU A 315 -9.72 -6.65 0.88
CA GLU A 315 -9.40 -6.79 -0.55
C GLU A 315 -9.19 -5.45 -1.26
N LYS A 316 -9.95 -4.40 -0.88
CA LYS A 316 -9.86 -3.08 -1.52
C LYS A 316 -8.97 -2.08 -0.80
N GLY A 317 -8.82 -2.21 0.52
CA GLY A 317 -7.99 -1.33 1.33
C GLY A 317 -6.56 -1.85 1.41
N ASN A 318 -5.57 -1.00 1.15
CA ASN A 318 -4.17 -1.41 1.19
C ASN A 318 -3.67 -1.65 2.63
N TYR A 319 -4.41 -1.22 3.67
CA TYR A 319 -3.94 -1.19 5.06
C TYR A 319 -5.00 -1.50 6.14
N PHE A 320 -5.92 -2.45 5.92
CA PHE A 320 -6.78 -2.91 7.02
C PHE A 320 -6.06 -3.91 7.94
N MET A 321 -5.22 -3.39 8.84
CA MET A 321 -4.31 -4.15 9.71
C MET A 321 -5.00 -4.92 10.86
N TYR A 322 -6.32 -4.80 11.01
CA TYR A 322 -7.07 -5.33 12.16
C TYR A 322 -8.13 -6.36 11.76
N TYR A 323 -8.06 -6.88 10.52
CA TYR A 323 -9.03 -7.83 9.98
C TYR A 323 -9.22 -9.04 10.88
N GLU A 324 -8.14 -9.68 11.30
CA GLU A 324 -8.14 -10.93 12.04
C GLU A 324 -8.85 -10.76 13.40
N TYR A 325 -8.61 -9.65 14.10
CA TYR A 325 -9.30 -9.34 15.34
C TYR A 325 -10.82 -9.15 15.11
N PHE A 326 -11.20 -8.29 14.17
CA PHE A 326 -12.62 -7.97 13.96
C PHE A 326 -13.42 -9.14 13.40
N ALA A 327 -12.83 -9.95 12.51
CA ALA A 327 -13.50 -11.08 11.89
C ALA A 327 -13.70 -12.24 12.88
N TYR A 328 -12.70 -12.52 13.72
CA TYR A 328 -12.71 -13.71 14.58
C TYR A 328 -12.98 -13.40 16.05
N THR A 329 -12.22 -12.49 16.67
CA THR A 329 -12.31 -12.23 18.13
C THR A 329 -13.49 -11.34 18.48
N PHE A 330 -13.64 -10.21 17.79
CA PHE A 330 -14.75 -9.29 18.01
C PHE A 330 -16.12 -9.95 17.72
N SER A 331 -16.21 -10.76 16.66
CA SER A 331 -17.42 -11.54 16.35
C SER A 331 -17.87 -12.43 17.52
N VAL A 332 -16.93 -13.04 18.25
CA VAL A 332 -17.23 -13.82 19.46
C VAL A 332 -17.79 -12.93 20.57
N ILE A 333 -17.11 -11.83 20.84
CA ILE A 333 -17.51 -10.85 21.87
C ILE A 333 -18.94 -10.37 21.59
N ARG A 334 -19.19 -9.91 20.35
CA ARG A 334 -20.49 -9.43 19.89
C ARG A 334 -21.59 -10.48 20.06
N ASN A 335 -21.33 -11.74 19.69
CA ASN A 335 -22.32 -12.81 19.83
C ASN A 335 -22.59 -13.18 21.29
N LYS A 336 -21.56 -13.17 22.15
CA LYS A 336 -21.73 -13.40 23.60
C LYS A 336 -22.64 -12.35 24.23
N ILE A 337 -22.41 -11.07 23.90
CA ILE A 337 -23.24 -9.95 24.38
C ILE A 337 -24.67 -10.11 23.87
N ALA A 338 -24.87 -10.34 22.56
CA ALA A 338 -26.19 -10.44 21.96
C ALA A 338 -27.04 -11.61 22.53
N HIS A 339 -26.39 -12.67 23.01
CA HIS A 339 -27.06 -13.81 23.63
C HIS A 339 -27.16 -13.71 25.17
N GLY A 340 -26.71 -12.62 25.78
CA GLY A 340 -26.77 -12.42 27.23
C GLY A 340 -25.94 -13.43 28.03
N ARG A 341 -24.84 -13.92 27.47
CA ARG A 341 -23.98 -14.97 28.07
C ARG A 341 -22.90 -14.43 29.02
N MET A 342 -22.93 -13.14 29.34
CA MET A 342 -22.04 -12.50 30.31
C MET A 342 -22.67 -12.64 31.69
N SER A 343 -21.88 -13.05 32.69
CA SER A 343 -22.45 -13.52 33.96
C SER A 343 -22.41 -12.47 35.08
N ASP A 344 -21.51 -11.47 35.00
CA ASP A 344 -21.25 -10.52 36.08
C ASP A 344 -21.09 -9.06 35.58
N ASP A 345 -21.48 -8.08 36.40
CA ASP A 345 -21.39 -6.64 36.08
C ASP A 345 -19.92 -6.16 35.95
N ASP A 346 -18.99 -6.71 36.73
CA ASP A 346 -17.55 -6.38 36.63
C ASP A 346 -16.95 -6.78 35.26
N GLU A 347 -17.50 -7.84 34.63
CA GLU A 347 -17.11 -8.29 33.28
C GLU A 347 -17.54 -7.25 32.22
N PHE A 348 -18.65 -6.54 32.45
CA PHE A 348 -19.14 -5.50 31.55
C PHE A 348 -18.35 -4.20 31.63
N ASP A 349 -17.81 -3.83 32.80
CA ASP A 349 -17.04 -2.61 32.97
C ASP A 349 -15.76 -2.63 32.13
N HIS A 350 -14.96 -3.68 32.28
CA HIS A 350 -13.73 -3.80 31.51
C HIS A 350 -14.00 -4.05 30.02
N LEU A 351 -15.04 -4.83 29.69
CA LEU A 351 -15.45 -5.01 28.31
C LEU A 351 -15.88 -3.69 27.66
N ALA A 352 -16.56 -2.82 28.39
CA ALA A 352 -16.94 -1.51 27.90
C ALA A 352 -15.70 -0.66 27.58
N ASP A 353 -14.68 -0.68 28.44
CA ASP A 353 -13.40 -0.02 28.17
C ASP A 353 -12.78 -0.53 26.86
N LEU A 354 -12.74 -1.85 26.66
CA LEU A 354 -12.20 -2.45 25.43
C LEU A 354 -13.05 -2.11 24.19
N LEU A 355 -14.38 -2.13 24.30
CA LEU A 355 -15.29 -1.78 23.20
C LEU A 355 -15.22 -0.29 22.84
N LEU A 356 -14.99 0.58 23.81
CA LEU A 356 -14.70 2.00 23.56
C LEU A 356 -13.43 2.14 22.70
N LEU A 357 -12.38 1.39 23.02
CA LEU A 357 -11.16 1.38 22.21
C LEU A 357 -11.38 0.80 20.80
N ASP A 358 -12.26 -0.20 20.64
CA ASP A 358 -12.66 -0.69 19.31
C ASP A 358 -13.39 0.38 18.51
N LEU A 359 -14.32 1.08 19.14
CA LEU A 359 -15.07 2.16 18.51
C LEU A 359 -14.14 3.29 18.06
N VAL A 360 -13.20 3.71 18.92
CA VAL A 360 -12.18 4.70 18.57
C VAL A 360 -11.34 4.22 17.38
N CYS A 361 -10.91 2.95 17.38
CA CYS A 361 -10.16 2.39 16.26
C CYS A 361 -10.96 2.44 14.95
N VAL A 362 -12.23 2.04 14.97
CA VAL A 362 -13.06 1.94 13.77
C VAL A 362 -13.47 3.31 13.26
N CYS A 363 -13.76 4.27 14.15
CA CYS A 363 -14.00 5.66 13.75
C CYS A 363 -12.79 6.26 13.05
N LYS A 364 -11.56 6.04 13.54
CA LYS A 364 -10.34 6.49 12.83
C LYS A 364 -10.18 5.90 11.43
N LEU A 365 -10.64 4.67 11.17
CA LEU A 365 -10.59 4.11 9.82
C LEU A 365 -11.41 4.95 8.85
N THR A 366 -12.47 5.61 9.32
CA THR A 366 -13.31 6.48 8.50
C THR A 366 -12.60 7.76 8.04
N ASP A 367 -11.43 8.09 8.58
CA ASP A 367 -10.59 9.20 8.14
C ASP A 367 -9.58 8.78 7.05
N SER A 368 -9.58 7.50 6.63
CA SER A 368 -8.64 6.98 5.64
C SER A 368 -8.70 7.72 4.31
N ASP A 369 -7.52 8.12 3.80
CA ASP A 369 -7.37 8.69 2.46
C ASP A 369 -7.76 7.72 1.34
N GLU A 370 -7.95 6.44 1.63
CA GLU A 370 -8.43 5.46 0.65
C GLU A 370 -9.89 5.70 0.27
N LEU A 371 -10.68 6.28 1.18
CA LEU A 371 -12.09 6.52 0.97
C LEU A 371 -12.31 7.64 -0.05
N PRO A 372 -13.08 7.41 -1.14
CA PRO A 372 -13.36 8.42 -2.16
C PRO A 372 -13.93 9.73 -1.59
N ILE A 373 -14.73 9.63 -0.53
CA ILE A 373 -15.34 10.78 0.14
C ILE A 373 -14.31 11.65 0.86
N ASN A 374 -13.28 11.06 1.48
CA ASN A 374 -12.24 11.83 2.17
C ASN A 374 -11.31 12.53 1.19
N LYS A 375 -10.99 11.88 0.07
CA LYS A 375 -10.30 12.52 -1.06
C LYS A 375 -11.08 13.74 -1.56
N PHE A 376 -12.40 13.60 -1.67
CA PHE A 376 -13.28 14.70 -2.07
C PHE A 376 -13.29 15.84 -1.04
N LEU A 377 -13.46 15.54 0.25
CA LEU A 377 -13.44 16.55 1.32
C LEU A 377 -12.09 17.26 1.44
N THR A 378 -10.99 16.54 1.24
CA THR A 378 -9.63 17.09 1.21
C THR A 378 -9.44 18.04 0.04
N LEU A 379 -9.98 17.71 -1.13
CA LEU A 379 -9.97 18.60 -2.28
C LEU A 379 -10.73 19.90 -1.98
N LEU A 380 -11.94 19.80 -1.42
CA LEU A 380 -12.75 20.98 -1.08
C LEU A 380 -12.04 21.88 -0.09
N LYS A 381 -11.46 21.31 0.97
CA LYS A 381 -10.67 22.05 1.96
C LYS A 381 -9.45 22.71 1.31
N GLY A 382 -8.75 21.99 0.44
CA GLY A 382 -7.61 22.51 -0.30
C GLY A 382 -7.96 23.67 -1.24
N PHE A 383 -9.19 23.76 -1.74
CA PHE A 383 -9.66 24.92 -2.51
C PHE A 383 -9.97 26.13 -1.62
N GLU A 384 -10.58 25.89 -0.46
CA GLU A 384 -10.93 26.92 0.52
C GLU A 384 -9.69 27.58 1.13
N GLU A 385 -8.69 26.77 1.49
CA GLU A 385 -7.43 27.21 2.11
C GLU A 385 -6.36 27.69 1.09
N ALA A 386 -6.61 27.53 -0.22
CA ALA A 386 -5.65 27.94 -1.24
C ALA A 386 -5.47 29.47 -1.29
N GLU A 387 -4.31 29.93 -0.83
CA GLU A 387 -3.89 31.33 -0.96
C GLU A 387 -3.35 31.64 -2.37
N HIS A 388 -2.61 30.70 -2.97
CA HIS A 388 -2.03 30.87 -4.30
C HIS A 388 -3.05 30.56 -5.41
N ILE A 389 -3.09 31.41 -6.43
CA ILE A 389 -4.10 31.33 -7.51
C ILE A 389 -3.96 30.05 -8.33
N ASP A 390 -2.74 29.57 -8.58
CA ASP A 390 -2.50 28.36 -9.37
C ASP A 390 -2.88 27.09 -8.61
N VAL A 391 -2.61 27.04 -7.30
CA VAL A 391 -3.09 25.94 -6.44
C VAL A 391 -4.61 25.90 -6.48
N LYS A 392 -5.26 27.06 -6.38
CA LYS A 392 -6.72 27.17 -6.45
C LYS A 392 -7.26 26.70 -7.81
N ASN A 393 -6.64 27.12 -8.91
CA ASN A 393 -7.01 26.70 -10.26
C ASN A 393 -6.87 25.18 -10.44
N LEU A 394 -5.75 24.60 -9.97
CA LEU A 394 -5.49 23.17 -10.03
C LEU A 394 -6.57 22.37 -9.28
N ARG A 395 -6.99 22.82 -8.09
CA ARG A 395 -8.09 22.16 -7.34
C ARG A 395 -9.42 22.20 -8.08
N VAL A 396 -9.72 23.28 -8.81
CA VAL A 396 -10.92 23.35 -9.65
C VAL A 396 -10.84 22.37 -10.83
N VAL A 397 -9.68 22.25 -11.48
CA VAL A 397 -9.47 21.24 -12.53
C VAL A 397 -9.66 19.84 -11.97
N GLU A 398 -9.03 19.54 -10.84
CA GLU A 398 -9.13 18.26 -10.16
C GLU A 398 -10.58 17.92 -9.78
N PHE A 399 -11.35 18.91 -9.30
CA PHE A 399 -12.77 18.76 -8.98
C PHE A 399 -13.57 18.29 -10.19
N PHE A 400 -13.49 19.01 -11.31
CA PHE A 400 -14.25 18.65 -12.52
C PHE A 400 -13.77 17.34 -13.12
N TYR A 401 -12.46 17.08 -13.06
CA TYR A 401 -11.85 15.87 -13.60
C TYR A 401 -12.32 14.60 -12.87
N LYS A 402 -12.28 14.61 -11.54
CA LYS A 402 -12.55 13.43 -10.72
C LYS A 402 -14.02 13.30 -10.31
N TYR A 403 -14.70 14.43 -10.10
CA TYR A 403 -16.01 14.46 -9.44
C TYR A 403 -17.09 15.18 -10.23
N GLY A 404 -16.76 15.81 -11.37
CA GLY A 404 -17.70 16.67 -12.09
C GLY A 404 -18.93 15.95 -12.69
N GLU A 405 -18.85 14.63 -12.89
CA GLU A 405 -19.95 13.77 -13.37
C GLU A 405 -20.85 13.25 -12.22
N LEU A 406 -20.48 13.46 -10.95
CA LEU A 406 -21.29 13.04 -9.81
C LEU A 406 -22.47 14.00 -9.61
N ASN A 407 -23.68 13.50 -9.86
CA ASN A 407 -24.91 14.29 -9.72
C ASN A 407 -25.39 14.46 -8.27
N ASP A 408 -24.82 13.70 -7.33
CA ASP A 408 -25.33 13.58 -5.95
C ASP A 408 -24.28 13.99 -4.88
N LEU A 409 -23.48 15.01 -5.17
CA LEU A 409 -22.50 15.59 -4.23
C LEU A 409 -23.17 16.33 -3.04
N GLY A 410 -24.51 16.47 -3.08
CA GLY A 410 -25.32 17.32 -2.22
C GLY A 410 -25.41 16.90 -0.74
N LYS A 411 -24.97 15.69 -0.39
CA LYS A 411 -25.08 15.16 0.98
C LYS A 411 -23.98 15.66 1.92
N THR A 412 -22.87 16.20 1.42
CA THR A 412 -21.68 16.52 2.25
C THR A 412 -21.82 17.70 3.21
N GLY A 413 -22.94 18.46 3.18
CA GLY A 413 -23.09 19.70 3.94
C GLY A 413 -22.18 20.86 3.47
N LYS A 414 -21.21 20.60 2.58
CA LYS A 414 -20.27 21.58 2.00
C LYS A 414 -20.70 22.10 0.62
N ASN A 415 -22.02 22.16 0.39
CA ASN A 415 -22.58 22.65 -0.87
C ASN A 415 -22.17 24.09 -1.18
N TYR A 416 -21.89 24.90 -0.16
CA TYR A 416 -21.36 26.26 -0.33
C TYR A 416 -19.98 26.25 -1.02
N ILE A 417 -19.03 25.40 -0.59
CA ILE A 417 -17.71 25.30 -1.23
C ILE A 417 -17.85 24.80 -2.67
N ILE A 418 -18.74 23.84 -2.92
CA ILE A 418 -19.01 23.36 -4.28
C ILE A 418 -19.51 24.51 -5.15
N ASN A 419 -20.45 25.31 -4.65
CA ASN A 419 -20.93 26.49 -5.37
C ASN A 419 -19.82 27.53 -5.59
N ASP A 420 -18.94 27.74 -4.61
CA ASP A 420 -17.78 28.63 -4.75
C ASP A 420 -16.81 28.14 -5.84
N ILE A 421 -16.60 26.83 -5.96
CA ILE A 421 -15.82 26.22 -7.04
C ILE A 421 -16.49 26.48 -8.39
N LEU A 422 -17.81 26.25 -8.49
CA LEU A 422 -18.57 26.50 -9.72
C LEU A 422 -18.50 27.98 -10.12
N GLU A 423 -18.68 28.91 -9.17
CA GLU A 423 -18.57 30.35 -9.42
C GLU A 423 -17.14 30.74 -9.82
N TYR A 424 -16.14 30.23 -9.10
CA TYR A 424 -14.73 30.48 -9.38
C TYR A 424 -14.33 30.01 -10.78
N SER A 425 -14.89 28.88 -11.25
CA SER A 425 -14.65 28.38 -12.61
C SER A 425 -15.20 29.29 -13.71
N GLY A 426 -16.04 30.28 -13.37
CA GLY A 426 -16.45 31.35 -14.27
C GLY A 426 -15.41 32.47 -14.43
N LYS A 427 -14.41 32.56 -13.54
CA LYS A 427 -13.49 33.71 -13.47
C LYS A 427 -12.42 33.68 -14.58
N PRO A 428 -11.98 34.86 -15.09
CA PRO A 428 -10.96 34.93 -16.14
C PRO A 428 -9.62 34.28 -15.76
N CYS A 429 -9.22 34.35 -14.48
CA CYS A 429 -7.97 33.75 -14.01
C CYS A 429 -7.91 32.24 -14.23
N PHE A 430 -9.02 31.54 -13.97
CA PHE A 430 -9.13 30.10 -14.20
C PHE A 430 -9.01 29.76 -15.70
N TRP A 431 -9.70 30.50 -16.56
CA TRP A 431 -9.64 30.27 -18.01
C TRP A 431 -8.26 30.61 -18.60
N ASN A 432 -7.57 31.62 -18.07
CA ASN A 432 -6.19 31.92 -18.46
C ASN A 432 -5.24 30.77 -18.08
N TYR A 433 -5.42 30.18 -16.91
CA TYR A 433 -4.67 28.99 -16.47
C TYR A 433 -4.90 27.81 -17.43
N ILE A 434 -6.15 27.46 -17.73
CA ILE A 434 -6.50 26.39 -18.69
C ILE A 434 -5.88 26.65 -20.07
N LYS A 435 -6.01 27.86 -20.60
CA LYS A 435 -5.43 28.23 -21.90
C LYS A 435 -3.91 28.10 -21.90
N GLY A 436 -3.24 28.52 -20.83
CA GLY A 436 -1.80 28.37 -20.66
C GLY A 436 -1.35 26.91 -20.77
N HIS A 437 -2.05 26.00 -20.09
CA HIS A 437 -1.75 24.56 -20.19
C HIS A 437 -2.08 23.97 -21.57
N ILE A 438 -3.17 24.39 -22.23
CA ILE A 438 -3.48 23.97 -23.60
C ILE A 438 -2.35 24.41 -24.55
N SER A 439 -1.91 25.67 -24.47
CA SER A 439 -0.83 26.19 -25.31
C SER A 439 0.50 25.49 -25.05
N SER A 440 0.84 25.26 -23.79
CA SER A 440 2.04 24.51 -23.39
C SER A 440 2.02 23.07 -23.89
N ALA A 441 0.91 22.35 -23.68
CA ALA A 441 0.75 20.97 -24.14
C ALA A 441 0.70 20.87 -25.68
N ALA A 442 0.16 21.87 -26.38
CA ALA A 442 0.24 21.94 -27.84
C ALA A 442 1.68 22.15 -28.33
N ALA A 443 2.46 22.99 -27.65
CA ALA A 443 3.86 23.26 -27.98
C ALA A 443 4.79 22.07 -27.68
N SER A 444 4.59 21.38 -26.54
CA SER A 444 5.32 20.15 -26.19
C SER A 444 4.73 18.88 -26.82
N ALA A 445 3.63 19.04 -27.57
CA ALA A 445 2.97 18.01 -28.34
C ALA A 445 2.47 16.81 -27.50
N GLU A 446 1.93 17.11 -26.31
CA GLU A 446 1.37 16.16 -25.34
C GLU A 446 -0.14 15.97 -25.55
N LEU A 447 -0.47 15.04 -26.43
CA LEU A 447 -1.86 14.80 -26.83
C LEU A 447 -2.75 14.30 -25.69
N SER A 448 -2.19 13.53 -24.75
CA SER A 448 -2.90 13.00 -23.59
C SER A 448 -3.47 14.13 -22.72
N ILE A 449 -2.66 15.15 -22.40
CA ILE A 449 -3.12 16.31 -21.62
C ILE A 449 -4.24 17.06 -22.34
N LEU A 450 -4.10 17.27 -23.66
CA LEU A 450 -5.13 17.93 -24.45
C LEU A 450 -6.46 17.17 -24.43
N VAL A 451 -6.43 15.83 -24.42
CA VAL A 451 -7.62 14.98 -24.31
C VAL A 451 -8.26 15.11 -22.93
N GLU A 452 -7.48 15.05 -21.86
CA GLU A 452 -8.01 15.15 -20.49
C GLU A 452 -8.57 16.55 -20.18
N LEU A 453 -7.89 17.63 -20.64
CA LEU A 453 -8.41 19.00 -20.54
C LEU A 453 -9.71 19.17 -21.33
N GLU A 454 -9.80 18.57 -22.53
CA GLU A 454 -11.05 18.57 -23.30
C GLU A 454 -12.20 17.92 -22.52
N ARG A 455 -11.93 16.83 -21.79
CA ARG A 455 -12.93 16.17 -20.94
C ARG A 455 -13.40 17.10 -19.81
N VAL A 456 -12.47 17.75 -19.10
CA VAL A 456 -12.79 18.72 -18.05
C VAL A 456 -13.67 19.84 -18.59
N ILE A 457 -13.30 20.44 -19.73
CA ILE A 457 -14.05 21.55 -20.34
C ILE A 457 -15.45 21.09 -20.80
N LYS A 458 -15.60 19.86 -21.30
CA LYS A 458 -16.93 19.30 -21.64
C LYS A 458 -17.84 19.23 -20.41
N ILE A 459 -17.31 18.84 -19.25
CA ILE A 459 -18.06 18.79 -18.00
C ILE A 459 -18.43 20.20 -17.52
N ILE A 460 -17.50 21.16 -17.59
CA ILE A 460 -17.78 22.56 -17.24
C ILE A 460 -18.88 23.14 -18.14
N LYS A 461 -18.79 22.88 -19.45
CA LYS A 461 -19.80 23.29 -20.43
C LYS A 461 -21.16 22.64 -20.18
N SER A 462 -21.22 21.35 -19.81
CA SER A 462 -22.50 20.68 -19.52
C SER A 462 -23.22 21.26 -18.29
N LYS A 463 -22.49 21.92 -17.40
CA LYS A 463 -23.03 22.69 -16.27
C LYS A 463 -23.38 24.14 -16.61
N GLY A 464 -23.25 24.55 -17.88
CA GLY A 464 -23.64 25.89 -18.35
C GLY A 464 -22.67 27.01 -17.96
N ILE A 465 -21.43 26.67 -17.59
CA ILE A 465 -20.45 27.65 -17.09
C ILE A 465 -19.62 28.18 -18.26
N ASN A 466 -19.68 29.50 -18.49
CA ASN A 466 -18.85 30.25 -19.43
C ASN A 466 -18.67 29.58 -20.81
N GLU A 467 -19.79 29.41 -21.53
CA GLU A 467 -19.84 28.69 -22.81
C GLU A 467 -18.92 29.27 -23.88
N GLU A 468 -18.71 30.60 -23.88
CA GLU A 468 -17.84 31.31 -24.81
C GLU A 468 -16.37 30.86 -24.62
N MET A 469 -15.88 30.87 -23.38
CA MET A 469 -14.52 30.41 -23.07
C MET A 469 -14.35 28.91 -23.33
N CYS A 470 -15.38 28.09 -23.08
CA CYS A 470 -15.38 26.68 -23.46
C CYS A 470 -15.17 26.51 -24.97
N ALA A 471 -15.94 27.25 -25.79
CA ALA A 471 -15.85 27.20 -27.24
C ALA A 471 -14.47 27.65 -27.75
N GLU A 472 -13.88 28.67 -27.13
CA GLU A 472 -12.52 29.12 -27.45
C GLU A 472 -11.47 28.05 -27.11
N CYS A 473 -11.55 27.44 -25.93
CA CYS A 473 -10.63 26.38 -25.53
C CYS A 473 -10.74 25.15 -26.45
N PHE A 474 -11.96 24.77 -26.88
CA PHE A 474 -12.13 23.69 -27.86
C PHE A 474 -11.47 24.00 -29.20
N LYS A 475 -11.51 25.26 -29.66
CA LYS A 475 -10.79 25.68 -30.88
C LYS A 475 -9.28 25.52 -30.69
N LEU A 476 -8.74 26.00 -29.57
CA LEU A 476 -7.30 25.88 -29.26
C LEU A 476 -6.84 24.41 -29.20
N ILE A 477 -7.62 23.55 -28.54
CA ILE A 477 -7.36 22.11 -28.48
C ILE A 477 -7.40 21.50 -29.90
N GLY A 478 -8.41 21.83 -30.70
CA GLY A 478 -8.53 21.37 -32.08
C GLY A 478 -7.31 21.75 -32.93
N MET A 479 -6.84 22.99 -32.82
CA MET A 479 -5.61 23.46 -33.49
C MET A 479 -4.38 22.67 -33.01
N GLY A 480 -4.21 22.49 -31.70
CA GLY A 480 -3.11 21.71 -31.12
C GLY A 480 -3.11 20.24 -31.58
N LYS A 481 -4.27 19.60 -31.66
CA LYS A 481 -4.41 18.22 -32.16
C LYS A 481 -4.11 18.11 -33.66
N SER A 482 -4.54 19.10 -34.45
CA SER A 482 -4.34 19.11 -35.91
C SER A 482 -2.87 19.26 -36.35
N LEU A 483 -2.04 19.87 -35.51
CA LEU A 483 -0.59 20.04 -35.76
C LEU A 483 0.20 18.72 -35.74
N LYS A 484 -0.40 17.59 -35.33
CA LYS A 484 0.31 16.33 -35.08
C LYS A 484 -0.30 15.07 -35.72
N SER A 485 -1.10 15.18 -36.78
CA SER A 485 -1.52 14.00 -37.57
C SER A 485 -0.36 13.29 -38.30
N GLN A 486 0.91 13.47 -37.87
CA GLN A 486 2.12 12.94 -38.51
C GLN A 486 3.20 12.40 -37.55
N SER A 487 2.97 12.24 -36.24
CA SER A 487 3.96 11.52 -35.41
C SER A 487 3.30 10.81 -34.22
N VAL A 488 3.23 9.49 -34.30
CA VAL A 488 2.75 8.60 -33.25
C VAL A 488 3.95 8.19 -32.41
N ASP A 489 4.01 8.68 -31.17
CA ASP A 489 4.59 7.94 -30.06
C ASP A 489 3.65 8.13 -28.88
N ALA A 490 3.12 7.02 -28.38
CA ALA A 490 2.22 6.97 -27.24
C ALA A 490 3.07 7.07 -25.97
N TYR A 491 2.91 8.16 -25.21
CA TYR A 491 3.47 8.25 -23.87
C TYR A 491 2.52 7.56 -22.90
N GLU A 492 3.00 6.48 -22.27
CA GLU A 492 2.30 5.76 -21.20
C GLU A 492 2.53 6.44 -19.85
N GLY A 493 1.43 6.77 -19.16
CA GLY A 493 1.33 6.53 -17.71
C GLY A 493 1.82 7.60 -16.72
N GLY A 494 1.49 8.88 -16.92
CA GLY A 494 1.55 9.88 -15.83
C GLY A 494 0.15 10.28 -15.35
N ASP A 495 -0.05 10.44 -14.04
CA ASP A 495 -1.30 10.98 -13.48
C ASP A 495 -1.52 12.43 -13.99
N PHE A 496 -2.62 12.66 -14.72
CA PHE A 496 -2.96 13.93 -15.36
C PHE A 496 -2.85 15.14 -14.42
N ILE A 497 -3.33 14.98 -13.18
CA ILE A 497 -3.28 16.04 -12.16
C ILE A 497 -1.84 16.31 -11.71
N SER A 498 -1.06 15.25 -11.51
CA SER A 498 0.37 15.38 -11.17
C SER A 498 1.17 16.09 -12.27
N ILE A 499 0.85 15.86 -13.55
CA ILE A 499 1.53 16.56 -14.65
C ILE A 499 1.19 18.06 -14.67
N LEU A 500 -0.07 18.41 -14.39
CA LEU A 500 -0.46 19.82 -14.28
C LEU A 500 0.24 20.51 -13.11
N ALA A 501 0.43 19.81 -11.99
CA ALA A 501 1.14 20.33 -10.81
C ALA A 501 2.66 20.53 -11.03
N VAL A 502 3.30 19.68 -11.83
CA VAL A 502 4.76 19.75 -12.10
C VAL A 502 5.09 20.80 -13.17
N LYS A 503 4.13 21.17 -14.02
CA LYS A 503 4.33 22.16 -15.10
C LYS A 503 4.22 23.62 -14.68
N ASP A 504 4.19 23.89 -13.38
CA ASP A 504 4.24 25.25 -12.87
C ASP A 504 5.62 25.87 -13.14
N TYR A 505 5.57 26.85 -14.04
CA TYR A 505 6.62 27.82 -14.32
C TYR A 505 7.07 28.52 -13.01
N PRO A 506 8.29 29.07 -12.99
CA PRO A 506 9.21 29.03 -11.86
C PRO A 506 8.85 30.02 -10.74
N HIS A 507 7.85 29.72 -9.90
CA HIS A 507 7.63 30.41 -8.62
C HIS A 507 7.04 29.50 -7.52
N ILE A 508 7.57 28.28 -7.40
CA ILE A 508 7.60 27.53 -6.13
C ILE A 508 9.04 27.42 -5.67
#